data_AF-A0A7D6CE63-F1
#
_entry.id   AF-A0A7D6CE63-F1
#
_cell.length_a   1.000
_cell.length_b   1.000
_cell.length_c   1.000
_cell.angle_alpha   90.00
_cell.angle_beta   90.00
_cell.angle_gamma   90.00
#
_symmetry.space_group_name_H-M   'P 1'
#
loop_
_entity.id
_entity.type
_entity.pdbx_description
1 polymer ?
#
loop_
_entity_poly.entity_id
_entity_poly.type
_entity_poly.pdbx_seq_one_letter_code
_entity_poly.pdbx_strand_id
1 'polypeptide(L)'
;MLSIDRSIIDAIVAHARRDHPDEACGVVAGPAGSDTPTRHIPMENAARSMTFYEFDSMEHLRVWREMDGRDEEPVVIYHSHTATEAYPSRTDISFAGEPGAHYLLVSTREPDTEEIRSFRIVDGVVTEEPVEIVDAAVDPHAVQSYMFGQSPATVDYECSDR
;
A
#
# COMPACT_ATOMS: atom_id res chain seq x y z
N MET A 1 1.13 0.06 -13.99
CA MET A 1 0.67 -1.06 -13.14
C MET A 1 1.44 -0.95 -11.86
N LEU A 2 0.76 -0.93 -10.72
CA LEU A 2 1.38 -0.89 -9.40
C LEU A 2 1.56 -2.32 -8.88
N SER A 3 2.77 -2.71 -8.52
CA SER A 3 3.04 -3.95 -7.79
C SER A 3 3.37 -3.60 -6.34
N ILE A 4 2.62 -4.15 -5.39
CA ILE A 4 2.70 -3.76 -3.98
C ILE A 4 2.53 -4.97 -3.07
N ASP A 5 3.34 -5.04 -2.02
CA ASP A 5 3.28 -6.15 -1.08
C ASP A 5 1.97 -6.11 -0.27
N ARG A 6 1.39 -7.30 -0.04
CA ARG A 6 0.17 -7.47 0.75
C ARG A 6 0.25 -6.80 2.11
N SER A 7 1.39 -6.89 2.81
CA SER A 7 1.53 -6.28 4.13
C SER A 7 1.41 -4.76 4.12
N ILE A 8 1.82 -4.11 3.02
CA ILE A 8 1.68 -2.67 2.84
C ILE A 8 0.21 -2.31 2.56
N ILE A 9 -0.46 -3.08 1.70
CA ILE A 9 -1.90 -2.90 1.44
C ILE A 9 -2.71 -3.05 2.74
N ASP A 10 -2.45 -4.11 3.50
CA ASP A 10 -3.12 -4.36 4.77
C ASP A 10 -2.89 -3.21 5.77
N ALA A 11 -1.67 -2.66 5.81
CA ALA A 11 -1.34 -1.51 6.65
C ALA A 11 -2.05 -0.21 6.22
N ILE A 12 -2.18 0.02 4.91
CA ILE A 12 -2.93 1.15 4.34
C ILE A 12 -4.42 1.01 4.68
N VAL A 13 -5.02 -0.17 4.47
CA VAL A 13 -6.43 -0.42 4.77
C VAL A 13 -6.69 -0.28 6.27
N ALA A 14 -5.81 -0.81 7.13
CA ALA A 14 -5.91 -0.67 8.57
C ALA A 14 -5.83 0.81 9.01
N HIS A 15 -4.98 1.60 8.36
CA HIS A 15 -4.92 3.05 8.58
C HIS A 15 -6.24 3.73 8.17
N ALA A 16 -6.71 3.50 6.94
CA ALA A 16 -7.96 4.08 6.44
C ALA A 16 -9.15 3.78 7.37
N ARG A 17 -9.26 2.55 7.86
CA ARG A 17 -10.32 2.14 8.79
C ARG A 17 -10.20 2.75 10.18
N ARG A 18 -8.97 2.98 10.66
CA ARG A 18 -8.71 3.56 11.99
C ARG A 18 -9.10 5.03 12.03
N ASP A 19 -8.78 5.77 10.98
CA ASP A 19 -8.96 7.22 10.93
C ASP A 19 -10.37 7.60 10.42
N HIS A 20 -11.12 6.65 9.84
CA HIS A 20 -12.54 6.82 9.52
C HIS A 20 -13.32 7.34 10.76
N PRO A 21 -14.15 8.40 10.61
CA PRO A 21 -14.68 8.93 9.36
C PRO A 21 -13.86 10.04 8.69
N ASP A 22 -12.69 10.40 9.22
CA ASP A 22 -11.78 11.33 8.54
C ASP A 22 -11.00 10.59 7.44
N GLU A 23 -10.59 11.30 6.39
CA GLU A 23 -9.73 10.71 5.36
C GLU A 23 -8.33 10.47 5.94
N ALA A 24 -7.86 9.22 5.87
CA ALA A 24 -6.47 8.88 6.10
C ALA A 24 -5.61 9.28 4.89
N CYS A 25 -4.35 9.65 5.11
CA CYS A 25 -3.40 9.89 4.05
C CYS A 25 -2.00 9.36 4.39
N GLY A 26 -1.12 9.27 3.40
CA GLY A 26 0.27 8.93 3.64
C GLY A 26 1.02 8.55 2.37
N VAL A 27 2.23 8.04 2.59
CA VAL A 27 3.17 7.72 1.52
C VAL A 27 3.67 6.29 1.71
N VAL A 28 3.92 5.60 0.60
CA VAL A 28 4.78 4.41 0.59
C VAL A 28 6.05 4.77 -0.17
N ALA A 29 7.15 4.82 0.56
CA ALA A 29 8.46 5.11 0.00
C ALA A 29 9.10 3.85 -0.58
N GLY A 30 10.01 4.05 -1.53
CA GLY A 30 10.80 2.99 -2.15
C GLY A 30 12.15 3.51 -2.63
N PRO A 31 13.12 2.63 -2.95
CA PRO A 31 14.41 3.06 -3.50
C PRO A 31 14.22 3.92 -4.75
N ALA A 32 14.93 5.04 -4.86
CA ALA A 32 14.78 5.98 -5.96
C ALA A 32 15.02 5.30 -7.34
N GLY A 33 14.12 5.53 -8.28
CA GLY A 33 14.15 4.95 -9.62
C GLY A 33 13.79 3.47 -9.71
N SER A 34 13.34 2.84 -8.60
CA SER A 34 12.95 1.42 -8.59
C SER A 34 11.46 1.18 -8.84
N ASP A 35 10.60 2.20 -8.67
CA ASP A 35 9.13 2.07 -8.72
C ASP A 35 8.61 0.97 -7.77
N THR A 36 9.38 0.63 -6.72
CA THR A 36 9.10 -0.48 -5.81
C THR A 36 8.72 0.04 -4.42
N PRO A 37 7.45 -0.04 -4.00
CA PRO A 37 7.02 0.42 -2.69
C PRO A 37 7.49 -0.55 -1.59
N THR A 38 8.25 -0.06 -0.61
CA THR A 38 8.84 -0.91 0.46
C THR A 38 8.60 -0.41 1.88
N ARG A 39 8.32 0.87 2.07
CA ARG A 39 8.19 1.48 3.41
C ARG A 39 6.90 2.28 3.55
N HIS A 40 5.94 1.76 4.31
CA HIS A 40 4.70 2.47 4.64
C HIS A 40 4.95 3.57 5.67
N ILE A 41 4.51 4.79 5.34
CA ILE A 41 4.64 5.99 6.17
C ILE A 41 3.23 6.61 6.30
N PRO A 42 2.46 6.25 7.34
CA PRO A 42 1.19 6.90 7.62
C PRO A 42 1.44 8.36 8.03
N MET A 43 0.63 9.28 7.49
CA MET A 43 0.69 10.71 7.81
C MET A 43 -0.64 11.15 8.41
N GLU A 44 -0.61 12.23 9.20
CA GLU A 44 -1.83 12.81 9.76
C GLU A 44 -2.51 13.72 8.73
N ASN A 45 -3.83 13.57 8.59
CA ASN A 45 -4.64 14.53 7.87
C ASN A 45 -4.82 15.79 8.73
N ALA A 46 -4.04 16.84 8.46
CA ALA A 46 -4.07 18.10 9.19
C ALA A 46 -5.44 18.80 9.08
N ALA A 47 -6.18 18.55 8.00
CA ALA A 47 -7.50 19.12 7.79
C ALA A 47 -8.60 18.45 8.62
N ARG A 48 -8.38 17.21 9.10
CA ARG A 48 -9.37 16.39 9.84
C ARG A 48 -10.75 16.45 9.18
N SER A 49 -10.76 16.12 7.88
CA SER A 49 -11.92 16.26 7.02
C SER A 49 -12.31 14.92 6.43
N MET A 50 -13.61 14.75 6.23
CA MET A 50 -14.21 13.55 5.64
C MET A 50 -14.11 13.50 4.12
N THR A 51 -13.68 14.59 3.46
CA THR A 51 -13.75 14.74 2.00
C THR A 51 -12.51 15.36 1.35
N PHE A 52 -11.48 15.65 2.14
CA PHE A 52 -10.18 16.05 1.62
C PHE A 52 -9.10 15.82 2.68
N TYR A 53 -7.86 15.69 2.23
CA TYR A 53 -6.69 15.64 3.10
C TYR A 53 -5.73 16.80 2.82
N GLU A 54 -4.99 17.18 3.86
CA GLU A 54 -3.85 18.07 3.77
C GLU A 54 -2.74 17.48 4.63
N PHE A 55 -1.55 17.29 4.04
CA PHE A 55 -0.39 16.92 4.84
C PHE A 55 0.01 18.08 5.74
N ASP A 56 0.25 17.80 7.03
CA ASP A 56 0.90 18.78 7.90
C ASP A 56 2.24 19.18 7.28
N SER A 57 2.47 20.49 7.11
CA SER A 57 3.65 21.00 6.40
C SER A 57 4.97 20.61 7.08
N MET A 58 4.99 20.46 8.40
CA MET A 58 6.19 20.05 9.14
C MET A 58 6.44 18.55 9.01
N GLU A 59 5.38 17.74 9.06
CA GLU A 59 5.45 16.31 8.81
C GLU A 59 5.89 16.01 7.37
N HIS A 60 5.28 16.67 6.37
CA HIS A 60 5.66 16.58 4.97
C HIS A 60 7.16 16.86 4.81
N LEU A 61 7.64 18.02 5.30
CA LEU A 61 9.05 18.38 5.19
C LEU A 61 9.98 17.36 5.86
N ARG A 62 9.57 16.80 7.01
CA ARG A 62 10.33 15.77 7.72
C ARG A 62 10.41 14.48 6.92
N VAL A 63 9.28 13.99 6.41
CA VAL A 63 9.19 12.74 5.63
C VAL A 63 10.01 12.85 4.35
N TRP A 64 9.91 13.96 3.62
CA TRP A 64 10.68 14.16 2.38
C TRP A 64 12.18 14.23 2.64
N ARG A 65 12.63 14.89 3.72
CA ARG A 65 14.05 14.90 4.11
C ARG A 65 14.55 13.52 4.53
N GLU A 66 13.71 12.73 5.18
CA GLU A 66 14.07 11.37 5.56
C GLU A 66 14.22 10.47 4.33
N MET A 67 13.32 10.58 3.35
CA MET A 67 13.42 9.85 2.09
C MET A 67 14.69 10.25 1.32
N ASP A 68 14.96 11.55 1.19
CA ASP A 68 16.17 12.07 0.55
C ASP A 68 17.45 11.53 1.21
N GLY A 69 17.50 11.51 2.55
CA GLY A 69 18.63 10.94 3.30
C GLY A 69 18.79 9.43 3.19
N ARG A 70 17.83 8.72 2.58
CA ARG A 70 17.80 7.27 2.40
C ARG A 70 17.87 6.84 0.93
N ASP A 71 18.05 7.78 0.00
CA ASP A 71 17.93 7.54 -1.45
C ASP A 71 16.56 6.89 -1.80
N GLU A 72 15.49 7.34 -1.14
CA GLU A 72 14.11 6.90 -1.36
C GLU A 72 13.28 7.97 -2.09
N GLU A 73 12.22 7.55 -2.77
CA GLU A 73 11.22 8.41 -3.43
C GLU A 73 9.80 8.00 -3.03
N PRO A 74 8.80 8.92 -3.11
CA PRO A 74 7.40 8.59 -2.84
C PRO A 74 6.81 7.78 -4.00
N VAL A 75 6.98 6.45 -3.96
CA VAL A 75 6.47 5.54 -4.99
C VAL A 75 4.94 5.53 -5.00
N VAL A 76 4.30 5.49 -3.84
CA VAL A 76 2.83 5.57 -3.72
C VAL A 76 2.45 6.73 -2.80
N ILE A 77 1.49 7.54 -3.23
CA ILE A 77 0.77 8.48 -2.36
C ILE A 77 -0.64 7.93 -2.23
N TYR A 78 -1.12 7.77 -1.01
CA TYR A 78 -2.47 7.24 -0.81
C TYR A 78 -3.31 8.15 0.07
N HIS A 79 -4.61 8.07 -0.16
CA HIS A 79 -5.63 8.60 0.74
C HIS A 79 -6.89 7.75 0.71
N SER A 80 -7.72 7.88 1.75
CA SER A 80 -8.98 7.15 1.83
C SER A 80 -10.18 8.04 1.55
N HIS A 81 -11.20 7.53 0.87
CA HIS A 81 -12.51 8.14 0.79
C HIS A 81 -13.48 7.46 1.76
N THR A 82 -14.27 8.24 2.50
CA THR A 82 -15.15 7.70 3.55
C THR A 82 -16.57 7.45 3.10
N ALA A 83 -17.03 8.15 2.05
CA ALA A 83 -18.40 8.05 1.54
C ALA A 83 -18.50 7.79 0.02
N THR A 84 -17.40 7.91 -0.71
CA THR A 84 -17.35 7.80 -2.17
C THR A 84 -16.50 6.61 -2.61
N GLU A 85 -16.67 6.19 -3.86
CA GLU A 85 -15.79 5.20 -4.49
C GLU A 85 -14.33 5.68 -4.51
N ALA A 86 -13.40 4.74 -4.67
CA ALA A 86 -11.97 4.98 -4.74
C ALA A 86 -11.56 5.58 -6.11
N TYR A 87 -12.12 6.75 -6.44
CA TYR A 87 -11.84 7.45 -7.68
C TYR A 87 -11.48 8.91 -7.41
N PRO A 88 -10.39 9.44 -8.02
CA PRO A 88 -9.89 10.77 -7.69
C PRO A 88 -10.89 11.87 -8.05
N SER A 89 -11.14 12.74 -7.09
CA SER A 89 -11.91 13.96 -7.27
C SER A 89 -11.11 15.02 -8.04
N ARG A 90 -11.78 16.09 -8.48
CA ARG A 90 -11.10 17.23 -9.11
C ARG A 90 -10.07 17.88 -8.20
N THR A 91 -10.33 17.86 -6.89
CA THR A 91 -9.43 18.40 -5.87
C THR A 91 -8.17 17.56 -5.77
N ASP A 92 -8.31 16.23 -5.72
CA ASP A 92 -7.16 15.30 -5.68
C ASP A 92 -6.26 15.48 -6.91
N ILE A 93 -6.86 15.58 -8.10
CA ILE A 93 -6.14 15.81 -9.36
C ILE A 93 -5.36 17.14 -9.32
N SER A 94 -5.91 18.18 -8.68
CA SER A 94 -5.23 19.48 -8.57
C SER A 94 -4.06 19.49 -7.59
N PHE A 95 -4.07 18.57 -6.60
CA PHE A 95 -3.00 18.42 -5.61
C PHE A 95 -1.97 17.34 -5.98
N ALA A 96 -2.21 16.58 -7.05
CA ALA A 96 -1.29 15.59 -7.58
C ALA A 96 -0.03 16.26 -8.18
N GLY A 97 0.95 16.53 -7.33
CA GLY A 97 2.20 17.21 -7.68
C GLY A 97 3.36 16.28 -8.03
N GLU A 98 3.23 14.98 -7.77
CA GLU A 98 4.28 13.97 -7.99
C GLU A 98 3.95 13.13 -9.24
N PRO A 99 4.58 13.38 -10.40
CA PRO A 99 4.26 12.68 -11.64
C PRO A 99 4.72 11.22 -11.65
N GLY A 100 5.74 10.90 -10.85
CA GLY A 100 6.29 9.55 -10.69
C GLY A 100 5.55 8.69 -9.67
N ALA A 101 4.63 9.27 -8.90
CA ALA A 101 3.90 8.55 -7.86
C ALA A 101 2.70 7.79 -8.41
N HIS A 102 2.36 6.68 -7.75
CA HIS A 102 1.09 6.00 -7.87
C HIS A 102 0.10 6.61 -6.87
N TYR A 103 -1.03 7.14 -7.35
CA TYR A 103 -2.07 7.66 -6.48
C TYR A 103 -3.04 6.54 -6.14
N LEU A 104 -2.88 5.95 -4.94
CA LEU A 104 -3.68 4.83 -4.48
C LEU A 104 -4.84 5.32 -3.60
N LEU A 105 -6.06 5.00 -4.01
CA LEU A 105 -7.26 5.39 -3.28
C LEU A 105 -7.89 4.16 -2.63
N VAL A 106 -8.32 4.33 -1.37
CA VAL A 106 -9.03 3.30 -0.62
C VAL A 106 -10.41 3.82 -0.22
N SER A 107 -11.48 3.14 -0.63
CA SER A 107 -12.81 3.48 -0.11
C SER A 107 -13.12 2.71 1.16
N THR A 108 -13.59 3.42 2.17
CA THR A 108 -14.10 2.86 3.44
C THR A 108 -15.62 3.01 3.56
N ARG A 109 -16.31 3.36 2.47
CA ARG A 109 -17.78 3.57 2.45
C ARG A 109 -18.57 2.32 2.82
N GLU A 110 -18.03 1.16 2.49
CA GLU A 110 -18.58 -0.15 2.84
C GLU A 110 -17.61 -0.85 3.81
N PRO A 111 -18.03 -1.13 5.05
CA PRO A 111 -17.13 -1.63 6.08
C PRO A 111 -16.55 -3.04 5.78
N ASP A 112 -17.26 -3.82 4.97
CA ASP A 112 -16.92 -5.20 4.64
C ASP A 112 -16.24 -5.34 3.26
N THR A 113 -16.02 -4.23 2.55
CA THR A 113 -15.46 -4.23 1.20
C THR A 113 -14.09 -3.54 1.19
N GLU A 114 -13.10 -4.16 0.56
CA GLU A 114 -11.79 -3.57 0.29
C GLU A 114 -11.78 -3.03 -1.14
N GLU A 115 -12.19 -1.78 -1.31
CA GLU A 115 -12.16 -1.11 -2.61
C GLU A 115 -10.87 -0.29 -2.72
N ILE A 116 -9.92 -0.79 -3.50
CA ILE A 116 -8.59 -0.18 -3.69
C ILE A 116 -8.35 0.00 -5.17
N ARG A 117 -7.95 1.20 -5.57
CA ARG A 117 -7.68 1.56 -6.97
C ARG A 117 -6.42 2.43 -7.07
N SER A 118 -5.67 2.32 -8.17
CA SER A 118 -4.45 3.12 -8.40
C SER A 118 -4.57 3.92 -9.68
N PHE A 119 -4.02 5.13 -9.65
CA PHE A 119 -4.05 6.06 -10.77
C PHE A 119 -2.69 6.71 -10.97
N ARG A 120 -2.32 6.92 -12.23
CA ARG A 120 -1.28 7.87 -12.62
C ARG A 120 -1.94 9.19 -12.96
N ILE A 121 -1.46 10.28 -12.35
CA ILE A 121 -1.96 11.63 -12.58
C ILE A 121 -0.80 12.48 -13.07
N VAL A 122 -0.83 12.86 -14.35
CA VAL A 122 0.23 13.66 -15.00
C VAL A 122 -0.43 14.77 -15.79
N ASP A 123 -0.05 16.02 -15.52
CA ASP A 123 -0.62 17.22 -16.18
C ASP A 123 -2.17 17.27 -16.13
N GLY A 124 -2.75 16.78 -15.04
CA GLY A 124 -4.20 16.69 -14.84
C GLY A 124 -4.90 15.56 -15.59
N VAL A 125 -4.16 14.72 -16.33
CA VAL A 125 -4.67 13.53 -16.99
C VAL A 125 -4.64 12.36 -16.02
N VAL A 126 -5.82 11.78 -15.75
CA VAL A 126 -5.98 10.62 -14.88
C VAL A 126 -5.99 9.34 -15.73
N THR A 127 -5.09 8.42 -15.40
CA THR A 127 -5.05 7.09 -16.00
C THR A 127 -5.12 6.04 -14.89
N GLU A 128 -6.20 5.26 -14.85
CA GLU A 128 -6.29 4.12 -13.95
C GLU A 128 -5.30 3.03 -14.36
N GLU A 129 -4.66 2.41 -13.38
CA GLU A 129 -3.76 1.28 -13.60
C GLU A 129 -4.11 0.10 -12.68
N PRO A 130 -3.86 -1.13 -13.13
CA PRO A 130 -4.09 -2.30 -12.29
C PRO A 130 -3.14 -2.30 -11.08
N VAL A 131 -3.66 -2.78 -9.94
CA VAL A 131 -2.92 -3.06 -8.71
C VAL A 131 -2.69 -4.56 -8.63
N GLU A 132 -1.43 -4.97 -8.64
CA GLU A 132 -1.00 -6.34 -8.43
C GLU A 132 -0.49 -6.48 -7.00
N ILE A 133 -1.23 -7.23 -6.19
CA ILE A 133 -0.83 -7.53 -4.81
C ILE A 133 0.10 -8.74 -4.83
N VAL A 134 1.35 -8.54 -4.43
CA VAL A 134 2.34 -9.60 -4.33
C VAL A 134 2.50 -10.05 -2.87
N ASP A 135 2.74 -11.34 -2.66
CA ASP A 135 3.08 -11.88 -1.35
C ASP A 135 4.60 -12.09 -1.28
N ALA A 136 5.37 -11.14 -0.74
CA ALA A 136 6.84 -11.26 -0.67
C ALA A 136 7.30 -12.45 0.21
N ALA A 137 6.41 -13.03 1.03
CA ALA A 137 6.68 -14.23 1.81
C ALA A 137 6.65 -15.53 0.99
N VAL A 138 6.13 -15.50 -0.25
CA VAL A 138 6.11 -16.66 -1.14
C VAL A 138 7.04 -16.38 -2.31
N ASP A 139 8.33 -16.71 -2.14
CA ASP A 139 9.22 -16.83 -3.29
C ASP A 139 8.62 -17.88 -4.26
N PRO A 140 8.18 -17.48 -5.47
CA PRO A 140 7.62 -18.42 -6.44
C PRO A 140 8.62 -19.49 -6.87
N HIS A 141 9.92 -19.25 -6.70
CA HIS A 141 11.00 -20.20 -6.95
C HIS A 141 11.29 -21.13 -5.75
N ALA A 142 10.91 -20.77 -4.52
CA ALA A 142 11.09 -21.64 -3.37
C ALA A 142 10.18 -22.88 -3.44
N VAL A 143 9.00 -22.74 -4.05
CA VAL A 143 8.01 -23.85 -4.14
C VAL A 143 8.51 -25.01 -5.01
N GLN A 144 9.40 -24.76 -5.98
CA GLN A 144 9.98 -25.83 -6.81
C GLN A 144 11.03 -26.67 -6.07
N SER A 145 11.65 -26.15 -5.00
CA SER A 145 12.71 -26.88 -4.30
C SER A 145 12.19 -27.93 -3.31
N TYR A 146 10.93 -27.83 -2.84
CA TYR A 146 10.42 -28.70 -1.78
C TYR A 146 9.69 -29.98 -2.25
N MET A 147 9.53 -30.21 -3.57
CA MET A 147 8.76 -31.37 -4.07
C MET A 147 9.61 -32.56 -4.54
N PHE A 148 10.95 -32.49 -4.48
CA PHE A 148 11.82 -33.62 -4.81
C PHE A 148 12.75 -33.97 -3.65
N GLY A 149 12.24 -34.62 -2.60
CA GLY A 149 13.18 -35.20 -1.65
C GLY A 149 12.70 -35.79 -0.35
N GLN A 150 11.55 -36.46 -0.24
CA GLN A 150 11.35 -37.43 0.84
C GLN A 150 10.52 -38.64 0.36
N SER A 151 11.19 -39.78 0.17
CA SER A 151 10.53 -41.10 0.17
C SER A 151 10.11 -41.45 1.60
N PRO A 152 8.96 -42.11 1.82
CA PRO A 152 8.50 -42.42 3.16
C PRO A 152 9.28 -43.61 3.72
N ALA A 153 10.00 -43.40 4.81
CA ALA A 153 10.50 -44.49 5.64
C ALA A 153 9.37 -44.94 6.59
N THR A 154 9.07 -46.23 6.52
CA THR A 154 8.15 -47.01 7.35
C THR A 154 8.37 -46.74 8.85
N VAL A 155 7.29 -46.54 9.60
CA VAL A 155 7.33 -46.47 11.07
C VAL A 155 6.81 -47.80 11.61
N ASP A 156 7.72 -48.63 12.14
CA ASP A 156 7.38 -49.80 12.96
C ASP A 156 6.95 -49.32 14.36
N TYR A 157 5.81 -49.83 14.83
CA TYR A 157 5.31 -49.63 16.19
C TYR A 157 5.55 -50.91 17.00
N GLU A 158 6.51 -50.89 17.92
CA GLU A 158 6.55 -51.82 19.05
C GLU A 158 6.28 -51.01 20.33
N CYS A 159 5.08 -51.20 20.90
CA CYS A 159 4.74 -50.71 22.23
C CYS A 159 4.86 -51.88 23.21
N SER A 160 5.81 -51.78 24.13
CA SER A 160 5.97 -52.67 25.28
C SER A 160 5.07 -52.23 26.44
N ASP A 161 4.85 -53.16 27.36
CA ASP A 161 4.21 -53.08 28.68
C ASP A 161 2.67 -53.18 28.79
N ARG A 162 2.19 -54.43 28.89
CA ARG A 162 1.67 -55.00 30.15
C ARG A 162 1.45 -56.52 30.08
#